data_AF-A0A4Y6Q022-F1
#
_entry.id   AF-A0A4Y6Q022-F1
#
_cell.length_a   1.000
_cell.length_b   1.000
_cell.length_c   1.000
_cell.angle_alpha   90.00
_cell.angle_beta   90.00
_cell.angle_gamma   90.00
#
_symmetry.space_group_name_H-M   'P 1'
#
loop_
_entity.id
_entity.type
_entity.pdbx_description
1 polymer ?
#
loop_
_entity_poly.entity_id
_entity_poly.type
_entity_poly.pdbx_seq_one_letter_code
_entity_poly.pdbx_strand_id
1 'polypeptide(L)'
;MWEPPWKRLVERLKAEDFESTYLDRLDRRLSIAAGSNTLEKEIIEEMAYALTKSGDKINVALLELDVLRRDYDNASDPAERARLADGFNEKRREAMRARWELMVHREALGFLRHDGIEEDFPIPPQLGALKQIG
;
A
#
# COMPACT_ATOMS: atom_id res chain seq x y z
N MET A 1 23.32 6.59 -2.82
CA MET A 1 22.02 6.81 -2.16
C MET A 1 20.93 6.38 -3.14
N TRP A 2 20.19 5.32 -2.83
CA TRP A 2 19.13 4.79 -3.70
C TRP A 2 17.86 5.63 -3.53
N GLU A 3 17.21 5.98 -4.63
CA GLU A 3 16.00 6.79 -4.61
C GLU A 3 14.76 5.89 -4.67
N PRO A 4 13.79 6.03 -3.76
CA PRO A 4 12.62 5.16 -3.75
C PRO A 4 11.83 5.29 -5.06
N PRO A 5 11.45 4.19 -5.73
CA PRO A 5 10.78 4.22 -7.04
C PRO A 5 9.41 4.93 -6.98
N TRP A 6 8.82 5.02 -5.79
CA TRP A 6 7.55 5.70 -5.51
C TRP A 6 7.69 7.19 -5.17
N LYS A 7 8.92 7.73 -5.03
CA LYS A 7 9.14 9.16 -4.75
C LYS A 7 8.44 10.05 -5.79
N ARG A 8 8.56 9.69 -7.07
CA ARG A 8 7.92 10.40 -8.20
C ARG A 8 6.39 10.40 -8.12
N LEU A 9 5.79 9.34 -7.56
CA LEU A 9 4.34 9.24 -7.37
C LEU A 9 3.87 10.20 -6.28
N VAL A 10 4.59 10.25 -5.15
CA VAL A 10 4.32 11.17 -4.04
C VAL A 10 4.44 12.63 -4.48
N GLU A 11 5.51 12.97 -5.20
CA GLU A 11 5.74 14.32 -5.73
C GLU A 11 4.62 14.76 -6.69
N ARG A 12 4.18 13.86 -7.58
CA ARG A 12 3.08 14.15 -8.51
C ARG A 12 1.75 14.39 -7.77
N LEU A 13 1.39 13.52 -6.84
CA LEU A 13 0.11 13.61 -6.12
C LEU A 13 0.04 14.84 -5.20
N LYS A 14 1.17 15.25 -4.61
CA LYS A 14 1.26 16.54 -3.90
C LYS A 14 1.03 17.74 -4.83
N ALA A 15 1.52 17.67 -6.07
CA ALA A 15 1.30 18.72 -7.05
C ALA A 15 -0.16 18.80 -7.56
N GLU A 16 -0.91 17.70 -7.43
CA GLU A 16 -2.33 17.59 -7.78
C GLU A 16 -3.27 17.90 -6.60
N ASP A 17 -2.74 18.32 -5.45
CA ASP A 17 -3.49 18.62 -4.21
C ASP A 17 -4.37 17.44 -3.72
N PHE A 18 -3.88 16.21 -3.90
CA PHE A 18 -4.59 14.98 -3.55
C PHE A 18 -4.51 14.68 -2.04
N GLU A 19 -5.66 14.63 -1.37
CA GLU A 19 -5.72 14.31 0.07
C GLU A 19 -5.75 12.81 0.33
N SER A 20 -4.76 12.31 1.08
CA SER A 20 -4.73 10.91 1.52
C SER A 20 -3.85 10.72 2.75
N THR A 21 -4.37 10.00 3.75
CA THR A 21 -3.63 9.56 4.94
C THR A 21 -2.35 8.79 4.59
N TYR A 22 -2.33 8.08 3.45
CA TYR A 22 -1.16 7.31 3.02
C TYR A 22 -0.07 8.19 2.40
N LEU A 23 -0.47 9.27 1.72
CA LEU A 23 0.45 10.26 1.14
C LEU A 23 1.24 10.98 2.25
N ASP A 24 0.55 11.39 3.32
CA ASP A 24 1.16 12.05 4.48
C ASP A 24 2.21 11.16 5.19
N ARG A 25 1.96 9.85 5.23
CA ARG A 25 2.89 8.88 5.83
C ARG A 25 4.18 8.75 5.02
N LEU A 26 4.09 8.73 3.69
CA LEU A 26 5.25 8.60 2.80
C LEU A 26 6.15 9.84 2.85
N ASP A 27 5.56 11.04 2.98
CA ASP A 27 6.30 12.29 3.07
C ASP A 27 7.17 12.38 4.34
N ARG A 28 6.59 12.05 5.50
CA ARG A 28 7.31 12.02 6.78
C ARG A 28 8.51 11.06 6.76
N ARG A 29 8.38 9.94 6.04
CA ARG A 29 9.43 8.92 5.96
C ARG A 29 10.67 9.39 5.19
N LEU A 30 10.50 10.13 4.11
CA LEU A 30 11.62 10.69 3.33
C LEU A 30 12.52 11.59 4.19
N SER A 31 11.95 12.27 5.19
CA SER A 31 12.68 13.15 6.10
C SER A 31 13.57 12.41 7.13
N ILE A 32 13.26 11.16 7.49
CA ILE A 32 13.92 10.45 8.60
C ILE A 32 15.16 9.67 8.15
N ALA A 33 15.18 9.18 6.91
CA ALA A 33 16.24 8.33 6.37
C ALA A 33 17.62 9.02 6.19
N ALA A 34 17.74 10.32 6.51
CA ALA A 34 18.91 11.13 6.20
C ALA A 34 20.06 11.12 7.24
N GLY A 35 20.01 10.40 8.37
CA GLY A 35 21.12 10.45 9.32
C GLY A 35 21.30 9.28 10.31
N SER A 36 22.37 8.47 10.17
CA SER A 36 22.95 7.57 11.20
C SER A 36 24.11 6.64 10.71
N ASN A 37 25.05 6.20 11.60
CA ASN A 37 26.26 5.38 11.29
C ASN A 37 26.85 4.54 12.49
N THR A 38 26.41 3.28 12.72
CA THR A 38 27.14 2.19 13.45
C THR A 38 26.64 0.81 12.99
N LEU A 39 27.43 -0.27 12.89
CA LEU A 39 27.01 -1.55 12.26
C LEU A 39 25.72 -2.21 12.81
N GLU A 40 25.57 -2.31 14.13
CA GLU A 40 24.32 -2.84 14.72
C GLU A 40 23.13 -1.92 14.43
N LYS A 41 23.40 -0.61 14.35
CA LYS A 41 22.42 0.40 13.96
C LYS A 41 22.13 0.36 12.47
N GLU A 42 23.10 0.05 11.61
CA GLU A 42 22.93 -0.21 10.18
C GLU A 42 22.06 -1.44 9.96
N ILE A 43 22.27 -2.53 10.71
CA ILE A 43 21.41 -3.72 10.63
C ILE A 43 19.99 -3.39 11.09
N ILE A 44 19.83 -2.67 12.21
CA ILE A 44 18.51 -2.23 12.69
C ILE A 44 17.84 -1.28 11.69
N GLU A 45 18.61 -0.39 11.05
CA GLU A 45 18.12 0.54 10.03
C GLU A 45 17.72 -0.17 8.75
N GLU A 46 18.50 -1.14 8.28
CA GLU A 46 18.16 -1.94 7.10
C GLU A 46 16.92 -2.81 7.36
N MET A 47 16.78 -3.38 8.56
CA MET A 47 15.56 -4.10 8.95
C MET A 47 14.35 -3.16 9.04
N ALA A 48 14.50 -1.99 9.68
CA ALA A 48 13.46 -0.97 9.77
C ALA A 48 13.06 -0.42 8.39
N TYR A 49 14.04 -0.29 7.51
CA TYR A 49 13.88 0.14 6.13
C TYR A 49 13.17 -0.92 5.28
N ALA A 50 13.55 -2.20 5.41
CA ALA A 50 12.88 -3.32 4.74
C ALA A 50 11.41 -3.44 5.18
N LEU A 51 11.13 -3.38 6.49
CA LEU A 51 9.76 -3.36 7.02
C LEU A 51 8.97 -2.15 6.51
N THR A 52 9.60 -0.98 6.50
CA THR A 52 9.03 0.25 5.95
C THR A 52 8.64 0.07 4.48
N LYS A 53 9.56 -0.42 3.66
CA LYS A 53 9.35 -0.66 2.24
C LYS A 53 8.23 -1.67 1.99
N SER A 54 8.12 -2.70 2.81
CA SER A 54 7.00 -3.66 2.72
C SER A 54 5.66 -3.02 3.07
N GLY A 55 5.59 -2.17 4.09
CA GLY A 55 4.39 -1.38 4.37
C GLY A 55 4.03 -0.40 3.25
N ASP A 56 5.03 0.24 2.65
CA ASP A 56 4.82 1.19 1.54
C ASP A 56 4.26 0.51 0.30
N LYS A 57 4.65 -0.76 0.01
CA LYS A 57 4.04 -1.54 -1.06
C LYS A 57 2.54 -1.72 -0.86
N ILE A 58 2.11 -2.00 0.38
CA ILE A 58 0.69 -2.17 0.70
C ILE A 58 -0.05 -0.84 0.52
N ASN A 59 0.51 0.26 1.04
CA ASN A 59 -0.06 1.60 0.86
C ASN A 59 -0.25 1.96 -0.62
N VAL A 60 0.75 1.65 -1.48
CA VAL A 60 0.63 1.87 -2.93
C VAL A 60 -0.49 1.03 -3.53
N ALA A 61 -0.57 -0.26 -3.20
CA ALA A 61 -1.63 -1.12 -3.72
C ALA A 61 -3.03 -0.68 -3.27
N LEU A 62 -3.17 -0.21 -2.02
CA LEU A 62 -4.44 0.36 -1.52
C LEU A 62 -4.80 1.66 -2.22
N LEU A 63 -3.83 2.53 -2.50
CA LEU A 63 -4.07 3.76 -3.25
C LEU A 63 -4.51 3.46 -4.69
N GLU A 64 -3.89 2.48 -5.36
CA GLU A 64 -4.31 2.04 -6.69
C GLU A 64 -5.75 1.49 -6.69
N LEU A 65 -6.15 0.81 -5.61
CA LEU A 65 -7.53 0.34 -5.43
C LEU A 65 -8.52 1.50 -5.27
N ASP A 66 -8.18 2.55 -4.52
CA ASP A 66 -9.02 3.74 -4.37
C ASP A 66 -9.26 4.45 -5.71
N VAL A 67 -8.22 4.57 -6.53
CA VAL A 67 -8.31 5.14 -7.88
C VAL A 67 -9.24 4.29 -8.76
N LEU A 68 -9.01 2.97 -8.82
CA LEU A 68 -9.84 2.06 -9.60
C LEU A 68 -11.29 2.03 -9.12
N ARG A 69 -11.53 2.16 -7.81
CA ARG A 69 -12.88 2.24 -7.25
C ARG A 69 -13.61 3.50 -7.69
N ARG A 70 -12.96 4.65 -7.59
CA ARG A 70 -13.51 5.93 -8.03
C ARG A 70 -13.88 5.87 -9.52
N ASP A 71 -12.98 5.33 -10.34
CA ASP A 71 -13.22 5.24 -11.78
C ASP A 71 -14.36 4.24 -12.09
N TYR A 72 -14.45 3.11 -11.37
CA TYR A 72 -15.56 2.15 -11.46
C TYR A 72 -16.92 2.76 -11.07
N ASP A 73 -16.95 3.59 -10.03
CA ASP A 73 -18.17 4.25 -9.55
C ASP A 73 -18.63 5.36 -10.51
N ASN A 74 -17.72 5.97 -11.27
CA ASN A 74 -18.02 6.99 -12.29
C ASN A 74 -18.30 6.42 -13.69
N ALA A 75 -17.92 5.16 -13.96
CA ALA A 75 -18.11 4.53 -15.26
C ALA A 75 -19.60 4.26 -15.54
N SER A 76 -20.12 4.84 -16.62
CA SER A 76 -21.50 4.62 -17.08
C SER A 76 -21.62 3.48 -18.09
N ASP A 77 -20.54 3.17 -18.82
CA ASP A 77 -20.51 2.07 -19.79
C ASP A 77 -20.32 0.72 -19.07
N PRO A 78 -21.22 -0.27 -19.26
CA PRO A 78 -21.08 -1.58 -18.65
C PRO A 78 -19.78 -2.32 -19.01
N ALA A 79 -19.26 -2.16 -20.23
CA ALA A 79 -18.03 -2.85 -20.64
C ALA A 79 -16.79 -2.27 -19.94
N GLU A 80 -16.68 -0.94 -19.88
CA GLU A 80 -15.63 -0.27 -19.12
C GLU A 80 -15.73 -0.57 -17.62
N ARG A 81 -16.94 -0.58 -17.08
CA ARG A 81 -17.18 -0.91 -15.67
C ARG A 81 -16.77 -2.34 -15.33
N ALA A 82 -16.97 -3.30 -16.23
CA ALA A 82 -16.47 -4.67 -16.07
C ALA A 82 -14.92 -4.71 -16.08
N ARG A 83 -14.28 -4.02 -17.01
CA ARG A 83 -12.81 -3.92 -17.06
C ARG A 83 -12.20 -3.33 -15.80
N LEU A 84 -12.80 -2.26 -15.27
CA LEU A 84 -12.36 -1.62 -14.03
C LEU A 84 -12.53 -2.54 -12.82
N ALA A 85 -13.62 -3.32 -12.77
CA ALA A 85 -13.80 -4.34 -11.73
C ALA A 85 -12.73 -5.44 -11.80
N ASP A 86 -12.37 -5.91 -12.99
CA ASP A 86 -11.31 -6.91 -13.16
C ASP A 86 -9.95 -6.35 -12.72
N GLY A 87 -9.62 -5.12 -13.13
CA GLY A 87 -8.40 -4.43 -12.71
C GLY A 87 -8.33 -4.24 -11.19
N PHE A 88 -9.45 -3.80 -10.58
CA PHE A 88 -9.56 -3.67 -9.13
C PHE A 88 -9.35 -5.01 -8.43
N ASN A 89 -9.97 -6.09 -8.93
CA ASN A 89 -9.87 -7.40 -8.30
C ASN A 89 -8.46 -8.00 -8.41
N GLU A 90 -7.73 -7.72 -9.50
CA GLU A 90 -6.30 -8.08 -9.59
C GLU A 90 -5.47 -7.31 -8.58
N LYS A 91 -5.62 -5.98 -8.52
CA LYS A 91 -4.91 -5.14 -7.53
C LYS A 91 -5.23 -5.52 -6.09
N ARG A 92 -6.45 -5.99 -5.84
CA ARG A 92 -6.85 -6.52 -4.53
C ARG A 92 -6.03 -7.75 -4.16
N ARG A 93 -5.79 -8.66 -5.11
CA ARG A 93 -4.93 -9.84 -4.89
C ARG A 93 -3.48 -9.43 -4.61
N GLU A 94 -2.97 -8.42 -5.32
CA GLU A 94 -1.63 -7.87 -5.06
C GLU A 94 -1.52 -7.28 -3.65
N ALA A 95 -2.50 -6.48 -3.22
CA ALA A 95 -2.55 -5.92 -1.87
C ALA A 95 -2.57 -7.01 -0.78
N MET A 96 -3.37 -8.08 -0.99
CA MET A 96 -3.43 -9.23 -0.07
C MET A 96 -2.08 -9.92 0.04
N ARG A 97 -1.39 -10.11 -1.09
CA ARG A 97 -0.06 -10.73 -1.12
C ARG A 97 0.98 -9.87 -0.39
N ALA A 98 0.99 -8.56 -0.65
CA ALA A 98 1.89 -7.63 0.03
C ALA A 98 1.65 -7.58 1.55
N ARG A 99 0.39 -7.64 1.99
CA ARG A 99 0.04 -7.70 3.41
C ARG A 99 0.55 -8.98 4.06
N TRP A 100 0.40 -10.13 3.39
CA TRP A 100 0.95 -11.40 3.84
C TRP A 100 2.48 -11.38 3.91
N GLU A 101 3.17 -10.81 2.91
CA GLU A 101 4.63 -10.65 2.93
C GLU A 101 5.10 -9.82 4.13
N LEU A 102 4.38 -8.75 4.49
CA LEU A 102 4.67 -7.96 5.69
C LEU A 102 4.51 -8.78 6.97
N MET A 103 3.46 -9.61 7.07
CA MET A 103 3.27 -10.50 8.22
C MET A 103 4.44 -11.48 8.35
N VAL A 104 4.85 -12.11 7.25
CA VAL A 104 6.00 -13.05 7.24
C VAL A 104 7.30 -12.35 7.65
N HIS A 105 7.56 -11.13 7.15
CA HIS A 105 8.74 -10.36 7.57
C HIS A 105 8.71 -10.01 9.07
N ARG A 106 7.53 -9.67 9.61
CA ARG A 106 7.35 -9.41 11.05
C ARG A 106 7.62 -10.67 11.88
N GLU A 107 7.10 -11.83 11.47
CA GLU A 107 7.36 -13.11 12.15
C GLU A 107 8.85 -13.46 12.16
N ALA A 108 9.54 -13.29 11.03
CA ALA A 108 10.97 -13.56 10.91
C ALA A 108 11.83 -12.71 11.87
N LEU A 109 11.33 -11.53 12.26
CA LEU A 109 11.97 -10.63 13.23
C LEU A 109 11.47 -10.86 14.68
N GLY A 110 10.65 -11.89 14.92
CA GLY A 110 10.15 -12.25 16.25
C GLY A 110 8.84 -11.54 16.66
N PHE A 111 8.19 -10.79 15.76
CA PHE A 111 6.88 -10.21 16.03
C PHE A 111 5.77 -11.25 15.79
N LEU A 112 5.37 -11.94 16.85
CA LEU A 112 4.36 -13.01 16.79
C LEU A 112 2.91 -12.51 16.93
N ARG A 113 2.71 -11.22 17.22
CA ARG A 113 1.38 -10.59 17.25
C ARG A 113 1.21 -9.72 16.00
N HIS A 114 0.15 -10.03 15.26
CA HIS A 114 -0.26 -9.32 14.05
C HIS A 114 -1.41 -8.35 14.29
N ASP A 115 -1.79 -8.18 15.56
CA ASP A 115 -2.83 -7.27 16.01
C ASP A 115 -2.60 -5.88 15.39
N GLY A 116 -3.58 -5.36 14.66
CA GLY A 116 -3.51 -4.06 14.02
C GLY A 116 -3.18 -4.08 12.52
N ILE A 117 -2.64 -5.17 11.94
CA ILE A 117 -2.26 -5.14 10.51
C ILE A 117 -3.49 -5.03 9.58
N GLU A 118 -4.60 -5.66 9.94
CA GLU A 118 -5.81 -5.58 9.12
C GLU A 118 -6.49 -4.21 9.27
N GLU A 119 -6.38 -3.62 10.46
CA GLU A 119 -6.87 -2.28 10.79
C GLU A 119 -6.00 -1.19 10.13
N ASP A 120 -4.68 -1.37 10.12
CA ASP A 120 -3.70 -0.45 9.50
C ASP A 120 -3.74 -0.51 7.97
N PHE A 121 -4.09 -1.68 7.41
CA PHE A 121 -4.13 -1.96 5.98
C PHE A 121 -5.45 -2.64 5.58
N PRO A 122 -6.58 -1.91 5.61
CA PRO A 122 -7.89 -2.46 5.29
C PRO A 122 -8.01 -2.69 3.78
N ILE A 123 -8.03 -3.96 3.36
CA ILE A 123 -8.20 -4.32 1.95
C ILE A 123 -9.70 -4.37 1.63
N PRO A 124 -10.20 -3.56 0.68
CA PRO A 124 -11.62 -3.48 0.36
C PRO A 124 -12.18 -4.80 -0.20
N PRO A 125 -13.50 -5.04 -0.14
CA PRO A 125 -14.13 -6.23 -0.72
C PRO A 125 -14.05 -6.25 -2.25
N GLN A 126 -14.21 -7.43 -2.85
CA GLN A 126 -14.18 -7.61 -4.30
C GLN A 126 -15.29 -6.81 -5.01
N LEU A 127 -14.98 -6.19 -6.14
CA LEU A 127 -15.97 -5.56 -7.02
C LEU A 127 -16.64 -6.60 -7.93
N GLY A 128 -17.94 -6.41 -8.20
CA GLY A 128 -18.71 -7.29 -9.10
C GLY A 128 -19.10 -8.65 -8.51
N ALA A 129 -18.79 -8.91 -7.24
CA ALA A 129 -19.38 -10.05 -6.53
C ALA A 129 -20.90 -9.84 -6.47
N LEU A 130 -21.65 -10.66 -7.23
CA LEU A 130 -23.10 -10.76 -7.14
C LEU A 130 -23.48 -10.85 -5.66
N LYS A 131 -24.33 -9.93 -5.18
CA LYS A 131 -25.08 -10.19 -3.95
C LYS A 131 -25.83 -11.50 -4.20
N GLN A 132 -25.39 -12.60 -3.60
CA GLN A 132 -26.28 -13.71 -3.31
C GLN A 132 -27.26 -13.16 -2.26
N ILE A 133 -28.31 -12.49 -2.73
CA ILE A 133 -29.48 -12.20 -1.93
C ILE A 133 -30.22 -13.54 -1.88
N GLY A 134 -30.12 -14.19 -0.72
CA GLY A 134 -31.03 -15.29 -0.35
C GLY A 134 -32.44 -14.78 -0.09
#